data_AF-A0A9E2GXC5-F1
#
_entry.id   AF-A0A9E2GXC5-F1
#
_cell.length_a   1.000
_cell.length_b   1.000
_cell.length_c   1.000
_cell.angle_alpha   90.00
_cell.angle_beta   90.00
_cell.angle_gamma   90.00
#
_symmetry.space_group_name_H-M   'P 1'
#
loop_
_entity.id
_entity.type
_entity.pdbx_description
1 polymer ?
#
loop_
_entity_poly.entity_id
_entity_poly.type
_entity_poly.pdbx_seq_one_letter_code
_entity_poly.pdbx_strand_id
1 'polypeptide(L)'
;MKTSFHLVFRISTIALIAAAVSFSWACIERPMKVADPAPNVISDFSALQSTTRDVDLIFLIDTSRSMEDEQILLRQNFPNLVRVLKDISGGLPNLHLGTISPDLGTAPYNSAGCDRPNGDDGRFMKGAGNACLNPVNQNFVVDVEPRGCTIEKLTAEGEATTCPSHDCTQTNCEQAAFTDLEGTPSEPAGLVFALDENGCPRCRNYSGESLEDVFSCMAELGIDGCGLESQLEAVYKAVTDRSGANSGFLRDNAYLAIFIISDEDDCSVKNTEFYNPIGDINSTLGKLDNFRCTEFGVKCDESWQRVMPAGSMTYHNCAPRESDDPRNMLQPVDRYTTMLRQLKDANMILVGAIIGPYGNQLTIGLDGTNYPKMDPSCGVAPNGADPAVRIE
;
A
#
# COMPACT_ATOMS: atom_id res chain seq x y z
N MET A 1 22.26 26.89 -73.23
CA MET A 1 20.95 27.56 -73.10
C MET A 1 20.01 26.59 -72.37
N LYS A 2 19.63 26.91 -71.12
CA LYS A 2 18.64 26.23 -70.25
C LYS A 2 18.98 24.77 -69.86
N THR A 3 19.64 24.44 -68.75
CA THR A 3 19.33 24.64 -67.30
C THR A 3 17.90 24.31 -66.90
N SER A 4 17.79 23.55 -65.81
CA SER A 4 16.58 23.27 -65.00
C SER A 4 15.80 22.00 -65.36
N PHE A 5 16.22 20.82 -64.87
CA PHE A 5 15.26 19.73 -64.58
C PHE A 5 15.72 18.69 -63.55
N HIS A 6 16.99 18.68 -63.12
CA HIS A 6 17.48 17.70 -62.12
C HIS A 6 17.50 18.17 -60.66
N LEU A 7 17.07 19.40 -60.35
CA LEU A 7 17.17 19.96 -58.99
C LEU A 7 15.86 19.90 -58.17
N VAL A 8 14.73 19.50 -58.78
CA VAL A 8 13.43 19.51 -58.09
C VAL A 8 13.14 18.18 -57.37
N PHE A 9 13.77 17.07 -57.77
CA PHE A 9 13.45 15.74 -57.22
C PHE A 9 14.28 15.30 -56.01
N ARG A 10 15.31 16.07 -55.61
CA ARG A 10 16.13 15.76 -54.41
C ARG A 10 15.82 16.63 -53.19
N ILE A 11 15.05 17.70 -53.35
CA ILE A 11 14.69 18.60 -52.24
C ILE A 11 13.45 18.09 -51.49
N SER A 12 12.55 17.37 -52.18
CA SER A 12 11.32 16.85 -51.56
C SER A 12 11.54 15.65 -50.63
N THR A 13 12.64 14.91 -50.76
CA THR A 13 12.93 13.74 -49.92
C THR A 13 13.68 14.10 -48.63
N ILE A 14 14.44 15.20 -48.61
CA ILE A 14 15.17 15.66 -47.42
C ILE A 14 14.26 16.49 -46.50
N ALA A 15 13.28 17.22 -47.05
CA ALA A 15 12.31 17.96 -46.25
C ALA A 15 11.37 17.04 -45.44
N LEU A 16 11.04 15.84 -45.94
CA LEU A 16 10.24 14.86 -45.18
C LEU A 16 11.02 14.18 -44.05
N ILE A 17 12.35 14.03 -44.19
CA ILE A 17 13.18 13.41 -43.14
C ILE A 17 13.53 14.42 -42.05
N ALA A 18 13.76 15.69 -42.40
CA ALA A 18 13.97 16.75 -41.40
C ALA A 18 12.71 17.06 -40.58
N ALA A 19 11.50 16.94 -41.16
CA ALA A 19 10.24 17.07 -40.42
C ALA A 19 9.97 15.88 -39.48
N ALA A 20 10.48 14.68 -39.81
CA ALA A 20 10.36 13.49 -38.95
C ALA A 20 11.35 13.48 -37.76
N VAL A 21 12.50 14.15 -37.89
CA VAL A 21 13.48 14.29 -36.79
C VAL A 21 13.17 15.51 -35.89
N SER A 22 12.35 16.45 -36.35
CA SER A 22 11.95 17.63 -35.56
C SER A 22 10.73 17.40 -34.65
N PHE A 23 10.02 16.27 -34.80
CA PHE A 23 8.92 15.87 -33.91
C PHE A 23 9.31 14.76 -32.91
N SER A 24 10.56 14.30 -32.93
CA SER A 24 11.07 13.28 -31.98
C SER A 24 11.87 13.88 -30.82
N TRP A 25 11.90 15.21 -30.68
CA TRP A 25 12.51 15.93 -29.55
C TRP A 25 11.49 16.57 -28.60
N ALA A 26 10.20 16.20 -28.71
CA ALA A 26 9.15 16.67 -27.79
C ALA A 26 8.72 15.64 -26.73
N CYS A 27 9.38 14.48 -26.64
CA CYS A 27 9.04 13.44 -25.64
C CYS A 27 10.25 12.82 -24.91
N ILE A 28 11.40 13.52 -24.84
CA ILE A 28 12.57 13.06 -24.04
C ILE A 28 12.91 14.04 -22.91
N GLU A 29 11.93 14.84 -22.50
CA GLU A 29 11.91 15.38 -21.14
C GLU A 29 10.60 14.93 -20.54
N ARG A 30 10.61 13.78 -19.84
CA ARG A 30 9.63 13.54 -18.79
C ARG A 30 10.14 14.36 -17.60
N PRO A 31 9.66 15.60 -17.34
CA PRO A 31 9.83 16.13 -16.01
C PRO A 31 9.19 15.10 -15.07
N MET A 32 9.99 14.59 -14.12
CA MET A 32 9.43 13.80 -13.03
C MET A 32 8.23 14.57 -12.50
N LYS A 33 7.09 13.89 -12.42
CA LYS A 33 5.89 14.44 -11.79
C LYS A 33 6.31 14.75 -10.35
N VAL A 34 6.65 16.02 -10.10
CA VAL A 34 6.75 16.54 -8.75
C VAL A 34 5.36 16.26 -8.17
N ALA A 35 5.31 15.40 -7.15
CA ALA A 35 4.10 15.21 -6.39
C ALA A 35 3.59 16.61 -6.03
N ASP A 36 2.32 16.90 -6.34
CA ASP A 36 1.71 18.15 -5.91
C ASP A 36 1.85 18.20 -4.38
N PRO A 37 2.61 19.14 -3.80
CA PRO A 37 2.94 19.14 -2.39
C PRO A 37 1.77 19.78 -1.63
N ALA A 38 0.65 19.09 -1.63
CA ALA A 38 -0.39 19.26 -0.63
C ALA A 38 -1.14 17.92 -0.56
N PRO A 39 -0.63 16.93 0.19
CA PRO A 39 -1.56 15.99 0.79
C PRO A 39 -2.65 16.83 1.45
N ASN A 40 -3.92 16.51 1.19
CA ASN A 40 -4.99 17.02 2.03
C ASN A 40 -4.72 16.46 3.43
N VAL A 41 -4.01 17.23 4.26
CA VAL A 41 -3.78 16.91 5.66
C VAL A 41 -5.12 17.13 6.35
N ILE A 42 -5.92 16.07 6.46
CA ILE A 42 -7.26 16.14 7.07
C ILE A 42 -7.17 16.29 8.60
N SER A 43 -5.98 16.19 9.20
CA SER A 43 -5.78 16.57 10.62
C SER A 43 -4.31 16.77 10.97
N ASP A 44 -4.00 17.87 11.67
CA ASP A 44 -2.80 17.95 12.50
C ASP A 44 -2.87 16.85 13.56
N PHE A 45 -1.93 15.91 13.51
CA PHE A 45 -1.84 14.82 14.46
C PHE A 45 -1.39 15.36 15.83
N SER A 46 -2.37 15.65 16.70
CA SER A 46 -2.15 15.80 18.13
C SER A 46 -2.67 14.54 18.82
N ALA A 47 -1.89 13.45 18.76
CA ALA A 47 -2.16 12.32 19.63
C ALA A 47 -1.95 12.75 21.09
N LEU A 48 -2.98 12.55 21.92
CA LEU A 48 -2.82 12.56 23.37
C LEU A 48 -1.80 11.48 23.72
N GLN A 49 -0.59 11.90 24.07
CA GLN A 49 0.58 11.06 24.27
C GLN A 49 0.25 9.92 25.26
N SER A 50 0.02 8.71 24.75
CA SER A 50 0.13 7.50 25.57
C SER A 50 1.50 7.56 26.26
N THR A 51 1.55 7.29 27.56
CA THR A 51 2.78 7.34 28.34
C THR A 51 3.89 6.44 27.78
N THR A 52 3.54 5.44 26.96
CA THR A 52 4.47 4.48 26.35
C THR A 52 4.77 4.75 24.87
N ARG A 53 4.03 5.64 24.18
CA ARG A 53 4.22 5.95 22.75
C ARG A 53 4.32 4.69 21.85
N ASP A 54 3.43 3.73 22.07
CA ASP A 54 3.36 2.48 21.30
C ASP A 54 2.58 2.68 19.99
N VAL A 55 3.14 2.24 18.86
CA VAL A 55 2.52 2.33 17.52
C VAL A 55 2.74 1.04 16.73
N ASP A 56 1.65 0.48 16.21
CA ASP A 56 1.62 -0.65 15.28
C ASP A 56 1.34 -0.12 13.86
N LEU A 57 2.30 -0.29 12.94
CA LEU A 57 2.24 0.23 11.57
C LEU A 57 2.08 -0.93 10.59
N ILE A 58 1.04 -0.87 9.78
CA ILE A 58 0.80 -1.78 8.66
C ILE A 58 0.99 -1.01 7.36
N PHE A 59 1.89 -1.46 6.51
CA PHE A 59 1.96 -1.04 5.12
C PHE A 59 1.36 -2.11 4.24
N LEU A 60 0.21 -1.82 3.65
CA LEU A 60 -0.30 -2.60 2.53
C LEU A 60 0.28 -2.04 1.25
N ILE A 61 1.04 -2.87 0.54
CA ILE A 61 1.70 -2.49 -0.72
C ILE A 61 1.19 -3.40 -1.81
N ASP A 62 0.59 -2.78 -2.80
CA ASP A 62 0.12 -3.42 -4.00
C ASP A 62 1.28 -4.04 -4.80
N THR A 63 1.10 -5.31 -5.16
CA THR A 63 2.07 -6.15 -5.87
C THR A 63 1.62 -6.48 -7.28
N SER A 64 0.65 -5.73 -7.83
CA SER A 64 0.27 -5.79 -9.22
C SER A 64 1.43 -5.37 -10.14
N ARG A 65 1.34 -5.75 -11.42
CA ARG A 65 2.36 -5.37 -12.42
C ARG A 65 2.34 -3.89 -12.77
N SER A 66 1.21 -3.21 -12.63
CA SER A 66 1.11 -1.77 -12.93
C SER A 66 1.92 -0.93 -11.94
N MET A 67 2.10 -1.41 -10.71
CA MET A 67 2.90 -0.77 -9.66
C MET A 67 4.43 -0.80 -9.88
N GLU A 68 4.95 -1.31 -11.00
CA GLU A 68 6.40 -1.45 -11.24
C GLU A 68 7.15 -0.10 -11.12
N ASP A 69 6.65 0.94 -11.78
CA ASP A 69 7.26 2.27 -11.77
C ASP A 69 7.09 2.94 -10.38
N GLU A 70 5.91 2.80 -9.78
CA GLU A 70 5.53 3.35 -8.49
C GLU A 70 6.38 2.74 -7.37
N GLN A 71 6.60 1.42 -7.36
CA GLN A 71 7.46 0.76 -6.39
C GLN A 71 8.92 1.20 -6.51
N ILE A 72 9.42 1.60 -7.69
CA ILE A 72 10.75 2.22 -7.80
C ILE A 72 10.80 3.54 -7.01
N LEU A 73 9.76 4.37 -7.12
CA LEU A 73 9.68 5.67 -6.45
C LEU A 73 9.43 5.54 -4.94
N LEU A 74 8.57 4.61 -4.53
CA LEU A 74 8.25 4.36 -3.13
C LEU A 74 9.49 3.92 -2.36
N ARG A 75 10.30 3.03 -2.94
CA ARG A 75 11.57 2.58 -2.36
C ARG A 75 12.55 3.70 -2.07
N GLN A 76 12.61 4.71 -2.94
CA GLN A 76 13.48 5.87 -2.74
C GLN A 76 13.04 6.76 -1.57
N ASN A 77 11.76 6.67 -1.17
CA ASN A 77 11.17 7.53 -0.14
C ASN A 77 10.95 6.84 1.20
N PHE A 78 10.99 5.50 1.29
CA PHE A 78 10.86 4.79 2.56
C PHE A 78 11.85 5.22 3.64
N PRO A 79 13.14 5.49 3.35
CA PRO A 79 14.06 6.03 4.36
C PRO A 79 13.59 7.38 4.93
N ASN A 80 12.99 8.24 4.11
CA ASN A 80 12.47 9.53 4.58
C ASN A 80 11.27 9.34 5.52
N LEU A 81 10.41 8.36 5.25
CA LEU A 81 9.27 8.06 6.10
C LEU A 81 9.71 7.60 7.49
N VAL A 82 10.66 6.66 7.54
CA VAL A 82 11.22 6.17 8.82
C VAL A 82 11.93 7.29 9.57
N ARG A 83 12.63 8.19 8.87
CA ARG A 83 13.26 9.37 9.48
C ARG A 83 12.22 10.29 10.14
N VAL A 84 11.07 10.53 9.51
CA VAL A 84 9.98 11.31 10.12
C VAL A 84 9.49 10.66 11.42
N LEU A 85 9.43 9.32 11.49
CA LEU A 85 9.05 8.61 12.72
C LEU A 85 10.09 8.79 13.85
N LYS A 86 11.38 8.83 13.49
CA LYS A 86 12.47 9.07 14.46
C LYS A 86 12.48 10.50 15.00
N ASP A 87 12.08 11.47 14.17
CA ASP A 87 12.09 12.90 14.48
C ASP A 87 10.89 13.33 15.36
N ILE A 88 9.97 12.42 15.70
CA ILE A 88 8.85 12.72 16.60
C ILE A 88 9.40 13.04 18.00
N SER A 89 8.90 14.12 18.61
CA SER A 89 9.29 14.56 19.96
C SER A 89 9.31 13.40 20.97
N GLY A 90 10.47 13.17 21.59
CA GLY A 90 10.75 12.06 22.50
C GLY A 90 11.45 10.86 21.84
N GLY A 91 11.80 10.95 20.54
CA GLY A 91 12.51 9.93 19.77
C GLY A 91 11.56 8.94 19.09
N LEU A 92 12.13 7.89 18.50
CA LEU A 92 11.39 6.82 17.83
C LEU A 92 10.38 6.16 18.81
N PRO A 93 9.09 6.08 18.47
CA PRO A 93 8.10 5.37 19.29
C PRO A 93 8.43 3.88 19.44
N ASN A 94 7.75 3.19 20.36
CA ASN A 94 7.81 1.73 20.44
C ASN A 94 7.05 1.13 19.25
N LEU A 95 7.78 0.51 18.34
CA LEU A 95 7.32 0.23 16.99
C LEU A 95 7.12 -1.28 16.78
N HIS A 96 5.90 -1.65 16.37
CA HIS A 96 5.68 -2.84 15.56
C HIS A 96 5.43 -2.37 14.13
N LEU A 97 6.20 -2.87 13.16
CA LEU A 97 6.05 -2.48 11.75
C LEU A 97 6.01 -3.70 10.87
N GLY A 98 4.97 -3.83 10.05
CA GLY A 98 4.82 -4.96 9.14
C GLY A 98 4.35 -4.52 7.75
N THR A 99 4.70 -5.32 6.75
CA THR A 99 4.22 -5.16 5.36
C THR A 99 3.32 -6.33 4.99
N ILE A 100 2.24 -6.06 4.25
CA ILE A 100 1.33 -7.06 3.69
C ILE A 100 1.05 -6.71 2.23
N SER A 101 0.61 -7.70 1.45
CA SER A 101 0.10 -7.49 0.09
C SER A 101 -1.44 -7.60 0.07
N PRO A 102 -2.10 -7.01 -0.94
CA PRO A 102 -3.52 -7.21 -1.23
C PRO A 102 -3.86 -8.57 -1.88
N ASP A 103 -2.88 -9.40 -2.23
CA ASP A 103 -3.10 -10.69 -2.88
C ASP A 103 -3.71 -11.72 -1.91
N LEU A 104 -4.98 -12.06 -2.14
CA LEU A 104 -5.69 -13.13 -1.42
C LEU A 104 -5.99 -14.35 -2.30
N GLY A 105 -5.48 -14.37 -3.54
CA GLY A 105 -5.75 -15.40 -4.53
C GLY A 105 -7.21 -15.42 -5.03
N THR A 106 -7.47 -16.29 -6.01
CA THR A 106 -8.78 -16.39 -6.67
C THR A 106 -9.46 -17.74 -6.51
N ALA A 107 -9.08 -18.55 -5.52
CA ALA A 107 -9.66 -19.87 -5.32
C ALA A 107 -11.20 -19.85 -5.22
N PRO A 108 -11.91 -20.85 -5.77
CA PRO A 108 -11.40 -22.09 -6.37
C PRO A 108 -10.95 -21.94 -7.84
N TYR A 109 -11.00 -20.73 -8.40
CA TYR A 109 -10.63 -20.46 -9.77
C TYR A 109 -9.15 -20.18 -9.89
N ASN A 110 -8.52 -20.73 -10.93
CA ASN A 110 -7.17 -20.33 -11.27
C ASN A 110 -7.22 -19.22 -12.32
N SER A 111 -6.63 -18.07 -12.01
CA SER A 111 -6.51 -16.95 -12.93
C SER A 111 -5.03 -16.59 -13.09
N ALA A 112 -4.64 -16.16 -14.29
CA ALA A 112 -3.25 -15.88 -14.59
C ALA A 112 -2.75 -14.72 -13.72
N GLY A 113 -1.68 -14.95 -12.95
CA GLY A 113 -1.17 -13.99 -11.96
C GLY A 113 -1.73 -14.19 -10.55
N CYS A 114 -2.71 -15.07 -10.35
CA CYS A 114 -3.29 -15.39 -9.03
C CYS A 114 -3.23 -16.90 -8.73
N ASP A 115 -2.16 -17.56 -9.18
CA ASP A 115 -2.03 -19.03 -9.15
C ASP A 115 -1.96 -19.63 -7.73
N ARG A 116 -1.76 -18.80 -6.71
CA ARG A 116 -1.74 -19.21 -5.30
C ARG A 116 -3.17 -19.15 -4.74
N PRO A 117 -3.77 -20.29 -4.34
CA PRO A 117 -5.17 -20.33 -3.93
C PRO A 117 -5.59 -19.33 -2.85
N ASN A 118 -4.69 -19.00 -1.91
CA ASN A 118 -4.96 -18.06 -0.82
C ASN A 118 -4.13 -16.77 -0.93
N GLY A 119 -3.41 -16.55 -2.03
CA GLY A 119 -2.43 -15.48 -2.15
C GLY A 119 -1.46 -15.47 -0.96
N ASP A 120 -1.32 -14.32 -0.33
CA ASP A 120 -0.56 -14.08 0.90
C ASP A 120 -1.46 -14.02 2.17
N ASP A 121 -2.78 -14.17 2.04
CA ASP A 121 -3.76 -14.35 3.13
C ASP A 121 -3.73 -13.24 4.22
N GLY A 122 -3.28 -12.03 3.89
CA GLY A 122 -3.09 -10.94 4.85
C GLY A 122 -2.04 -11.25 5.93
N ARG A 123 -1.05 -12.09 5.60
CA ARG A 123 0.07 -12.41 6.50
C ARG A 123 1.19 -11.39 6.34
N PHE A 124 1.80 -10.97 7.45
CA PHE A 124 2.99 -10.13 7.37
C PHE A 124 4.11 -10.82 6.59
N MET A 125 4.77 -10.04 5.77
CA MET A 125 5.84 -10.47 4.88
C MET A 125 7.13 -9.73 5.24
N LYS A 126 8.26 -10.36 4.94
CA LYS A 126 9.58 -9.71 5.00
C LYS A 126 10.24 -9.68 3.63
N GLY A 127 9.63 -8.89 2.75
CA GLY A 127 10.02 -8.78 1.34
C GLY A 127 9.49 -9.93 0.49
N ALA A 128 9.76 -9.86 -0.82
CA ALA A 128 9.33 -10.83 -1.81
C ALA A 128 9.78 -12.25 -1.41
N GLY A 129 8.81 -13.16 -1.28
CA GLY A 129 9.08 -14.54 -0.85
C GLY A 129 9.70 -14.67 0.55
N ASN A 130 9.56 -13.65 1.41
CA ASN A 130 10.20 -13.58 2.73
C ASN A 130 11.74 -13.66 2.69
N ALA A 131 12.36 -13.10 1.63
CA ALA A 131 13.79 -13.20 1.38
C ALA A 131 14.66 -12.29 2.25
N CYS A 132 14.10 -11.26 2.91
CA CYS A 132 14.88 -10.37 3.75
C CYS A 132 15.48 -11.11 4.95
N LEU A 133 16.75 -10.78 5.27
CA LEU A 133 17.46 -11.36 6.39
C LEU A 133 16.77 -10.98 7.71
N ASN A 134 16.52 -9.69 7.87
CA ASN A 134 15.77 -9.11 8.97
C ASN A 134 14.29 -8.88 8.55
N PRO A 135 13.36 -8.82 9.51
CA PRO A 135 13.50 -9.18 10.92
C PRO A 135 13.75 -10.70 11.11
N VAL A 136 14.30 -11.04 12.28
CA VAL A 136 14.62 -12.41 12.69
C VAL A 136 13.51 -12.94 13.60
N ASN A 137 13.13 -14.22 13.43
CA ASN A 137 12.07 -14.93 14.19
C ASN A 137 10.63 -14.40 14.03
N GLN A 138 10.45 -13.20 13.49
CA GLN A 138 9.15 -12.62 13.14
C GLN A 138 9.14 -12.16 11.68
N ASN A 139 7.95 -11.87 11.16
CA ASN A 139 7.74 -11.28 9.83
C ASN A 139 7.47 -9.78 9.89
N PHE A 140 7.55 -9.19 11.08
CA PHE A 140 7.38 -7.77 11.33
C PHE A 140 8.51 -7.29 12.23
N VAL A 141 8.89 -6.03 12.10
CA VAL A 141 9.87 -5.37 12.96
C VAL A 141 9.28 -5.17 14.34
N VAL A 142 10.08 -5.50 15.35
CA VAL A 142 9.91 -5.03 16.72
C VAL A 142 11.10 -4.13 17.01
N ASP A 143 10.85 -2.86 17.30
CA ASP A 143 11.83 -1.91 17.82
C ASP A 143 11.20 -1.15 18.99
N VAL A 144 11.54 -1.51 20.23
CA VAL A 144 10.93 -0.94 21.43
C VAL A 144 11.99 -0.49 22.45
N GLU A 145 11.62 0.40 23.36
CA GLU A 145 12.51 0.78 24.47
C GLU A 145 12.65 -0.37 25.48
N PRO A 146 13.86 -0.58 26.04
CA PRO A 146 14.06 -1.59 27.07
C PRO A 146 13.27 -1.29 28.34
N ARG A 147 12.85 -2.35 29.04
CA ARG A 147 12.09 -2.23 30.30
C ARG A 147 12.97 -2.51 31.52
N GLY A 148 12.67 -1.85 32.63
CA GLY A 148 13.37 -2.07 33.91
C GLY A 148 14.77 -1.44 33.97
N CYS A 149 15.01 -0.38 33.21
CA CYS A 149 16.22 0.43 33.25
C CYS A 149 15.88 1.92 33.22
N THR A 150 16.85 2.76 33.53
CA THR A 150 16.79 4.22 33.51
C THR A 150 17.41 4.74 32.22
N ILE A 151 16.71 5.66 31.55
CA ILE A 151 17.17 6.35 30.35
C ILE A 151 17.00 7.85 30.59
N GLU A 152 18.10 8.61 30.55
CA GLU A 152 18.06 10.06 30.51
C GLU A 152 17.80 10.50 29.07
N LYS A 153 16.70 11.21 28.82
CA LYS A 153 16.34 11.72 27.48
C LYS A 153 16.39 13.24 27.47
N LEU A 154 17.07 13.79 26.47
CA LEU A 154 17.02 15.21 26.15
C LEU A 154 16.12 15.43 24.94
N THR A 155 15.08 16.22 25.13
CA THR A 155 14.09 16.55 24.09
C THR A 155 14.03 18.07 23.94
N ALA A 156 14.09 18.55 22.71
CA ALA A 156 13.89 19.94 22.37
C ALA A 156 13.03 20.03 21.09
N GLU A 157 12.19 21.06 21.02
CA GLU A 157 11.31 21.25 19.87
C GLU A 157 12.12 21.52 18.60
N GLY A 158 11.91 20.72 17.57
CA GLY A 158 12.66 20.81 16.31
C GLY A 158 14.06 20.17 16.34
N GLU A 159 14.45 19.51 17.43
CA GLU A 159 15.71 18.76 17.53
C GLU A 159 15.46 17.26 17.76
N ALA A 160 16.36 16.42 17.25
CA ALA A 160 16.33 15.00 17.50
C ALA A 160 16.50 14.70 18.99
N THR A 161 15.74 13.73 19.50
CA THR A 161 15.88 13.29 20.90
C THR A 161 17.18 12.52 21.07
N THR A 162 17.95 12.86 22.11
CA THR A 162 19.22 12.19 22.44
C THR A 162 19.17 11.57 23.82
N CYS A 163 19.95 10.50 24.02
CA CYS A 163 20.03 9.82 25.31
C CYS A 163 21.48 9.85 25.84
N PRO A 164 21.88 10.91 26.56
CA PRO A 164 23.26 11.07 27.04
C PRO A 164 23.69 10.02 28.06
N SER A 165 22.75 9.40 28.79
CA SER A 165 23.05 8.35 29.75
C SER A 165 21.90 7.32 29.91
N HIS A 166 22.27 6.06 30.16
CA HIS A 166 21.33 4.99 30.53
C HIS A 166 22.06 3.88 31.28
N ASP A 167 21.32 3.01 31.99
CA ASP A 167 21.84 1.79 32.63
C ASP A 167 21.31 0.49 31.96
N CYS A 168 20.60 0.61 30.84
CA CYS A 168 20.03 -0.50 30.10
C CYS A 168 21.09 -1.48 29.54
N THR A 169 20.74 -2.77 29.56
CA THR A 169 21.56 -3.89 29.07
C THR A 169 20.71 -4.91 28.32
N GLN A 170 21.32 -5.99 27.82
CA GLN A 170 20.61 -7.09 27.17
C GLN A 170 19.49 -7.70 28.05
N THR A 171 19.65 -7.76 29.37
CA THR A 171 18.62 -8.29 30.28
C THR A 171 17.32 -7.47 30.23
N ASN A 172 17.41 -6.18 29.92
CA ASN A 172 16.24 -5.31 29.75
C ASN A 172 15.52 -5.53 28.41
N CYS A 173 16.08 -6.35 27.51
CA CYS A 173 15.50 -6.78 26.24
C CYS A 173 15.07 -8.26 26.24
N GLU A 174 15.32 -8.99 27.32
CA GLU A 174 14.89 -10.38 27.43
C GLU A 174 13.38 -10.46 27.67
N GLN A 175 12.75 -11.56 27.28
CA GLN A 175 11.30 -11.75 27.37
C GLN A 175 10.76 -11.46 28.79
N ALA A 176 11.52 -11.81 29.84
CA ALA A 176 11.15 -11.57 31.23
C ALA A 176 10.95 -10.09 31.57
N ALA A 177 11.61 -9.16 30.86
CA ALA A 177 11.43 -7.73 31.03
C ALA A 177 10.09 -7.22 30.44
N PHE A 178 9.49 -7.99 29.53
CA PHE A 178 8.25 -7.65 28.84
C PHE A 178 7.03 -8.45 29.30
N THR A 179 7.14 -9.15 30.43
CA THR A 179 6.04 -9.95 30.97
C THR A 179 5.16 -9.11 31.90
N ASP A 180 3.84 -9.20 31.72
CA ASP A 180 2.87 -8.58 32.65
C ASP A 180 2.78 -9.34 33.99
N LEU A 181 1.91 -8.86 34.89
CA LEU A 181 1.73 -9.45 36.22
C LEU A 181 1.13 -10.87 36.16
N GLU A 182 0.43 -11.18 35.07
CA GLU A 182 -0.21 -12.45 34.78
C GLU A 182 0.74 -13.47 34.12
N GLY A 183 1.96 -13.06 33.77
CA GLY A 183 2.94 -13.93 33.13
C GLY A 183 2.86 -13.95 31.60
N THR A 184 2.10 -13.05 30.99
CA THR A 184 1.93 -12.93 29.54
C THR A 184 3.00 -12.00 28.96
N PRO A 185 3.83 -12.46 28.02
CA PRO A 185 4.78 -11.59 27.34
C PRO A 185 4.07 -10.60 26.41
N SER A 186 4.39 -9.31 26.53
CA SER A 186 3.92 -8.27 25.60
C SER A 186 4.79 -8.15 24.35
N GLU A 187 5.99 -8.73 24.37
CA GLU A 187 6.95 -8.71 23.26
C GLU A 187 7.50 -10.13 22.99
N PRO A 188 7.91 -10.42 21.74
CA PRO A 188 8.47 -11.73 21.41
C PRO A 188 9.85 -11.95 22.06
N ALA A 189 10.22 -13.22 22.25
CA ALA A 189 11.55 -13.58 22.69
C ALA A 189 12.60 -13.33 21.59
N GLY A 190 13.86 -13.13 22.01
CA GLY A 190 15.01 -13.02 21.11
C GLY A 190 15.33 -11.60 20.64
N LEU A 191 14.78 -10.56 21.28
CA LEU A 191 15.18 -9.19 21.02
C LEU A 191 16.63 -8.95 21.47
N VAL A 192 17.36 -8.18 20.66
CA VAL A 192 18.74 -7.78 20.91
C VAL A 192 18.80 -6.32 21.35
N PHE A 193 19.63 -6.05 22.35
CA PHE A 193 19.94 -4.70 22.79
C PHE A 193 20.83 -3.99 21.77
N ALA A 194 20.45 -2.77 21.40
CA ALA A 194 21.21 -1.90 20.52
C ALA A 194 21.04 -0.44 20.93
N LEU A 195 21.95 0.42 20.48
CA LEU A 195 21.78 1.88 20.53
C LEU A 195 21.31 2.37 19.15
N ASP A 196 20.43 3.37 19.13
CA ASP A 196 20.21 4.16 17.92
C ASP A 196 21.35 5.18 17.70
N GLU A 197 21.23 5.95 16.62
CA GLU A 197 22.22 6.96 16.23
C GLU A 197 22.36 8.13 17.22
N ASN A 198 21.37 8.32 18.10
CA ASN A 198 21.31 9.37 19.11
C ASN A 198 21.64 8.86 20.52
N GLY A 199 22.14 7.62 20.63
CA GLY A 199 22.54 6.99 21.87
C GLY A 199 21.38 6.42 22.70
N CYS A 200 20.17 6.36 22.15
CA CYS A 200 19.02 5.82 22.86
C CYS A 200 18.98 4.29 22.78
N PRO A 201 18.83 3.59 23.92
CA PRO A 201 18.81 2.14 23.95
C PRO A 201 17.49 1.57 23.44
N ARG A 202 17.57 0.50 22.65
CA ARG A 202 16.47 -0.15 21.95
C ARG A 202 16.59 -1.67 22.02
N CYS A 203 15.46 -2.35 22.06
CA CYS A 203 15.31 -3.80 21.96
C CYS A 203 14.70 -4.13 20.60
N ARG A 204 15.46 -4.83 19.76
CA ARG A 204 15.16 -5.00 18.34
C ARG A 204 15.19 -6.46 17.92
N ASN A 205 14.40 -6.85 16.92
CA ASN A 205 14.51 -8.18 16.29
C ASN A 205 15.32 -8.17 14.99
N TYR A 206 16.23 -7.22 14.84
CA TYR A 206 17.12 -7.09 13.69
C TYR A 206 18.50 -6.59 14.13
N SER A 207 19.52 -6.88 13.31
CA SER A 207 20.90 -6.48 13.58
C SER A 207 21.70 -6.34 12.29
N GLY A 208 22.77 -5.55 12.32
CA GLY A 208 23.65 -5.32 11.17
C GLY A 208 23.08 -4.39 10.09
N GLU A 209 21.83 -3.95 10.24
CA GLU A 209 21.11 -3.05 9.32
C GLU A 209 20.40 -1.95 10.13
N SER A 210 20.20 -0.78 9.51
CA SER A 210 19.37 0.29 10.08
C SER A 210 17.88 -0.06 9.96
N LEU A 211 17.00 0.64 10.71
CA LEU A 211 15.55 0.45 10.57
C LEU A 211 15.08 0.78 9.15
N GLU A 212 15.70 1.81 8.55
CA GLU A 212 15.47 2.24 7.17
C GLU A 212 15.79 1.13 6.17
N ASP A 213 16.93 0.45 6.32
CA ASP A 213 17.34 -0.63 5.42
C ASP A 213 16.43 -1.85 5.57
N VAL A 214 16.09 -2.21 6.83
CA VAL A 214 15.18 -3.32 7.11
C VAL A 214 13.81 -3.06 6.50
N PHE A 215 13.23 -1.87 6.74
CA PHE A 215 11.94 -1.52 6.16
C PHE A 215 11.98 -1.45 4.64
N SER A 216 13.05 -0.88 4.07
CA SER A 216 13.21 -0.81 2.62
C SER A 216 13.21 -2.20 1.99
N CYS A 217 13.88 -3.18 2.59
CA CYS A 217 13.81 -4.58 2.14
C CYS A 217 12.41 -5.17 2.31
N MET A 218 11.78 -4.99 3.47
CA MET A 218 10.46 -5.56 3.76
C MET A 218 9.37 -5.04 2.81
N ALA A 219 9.50 -3.80 2.36
CA ALA A 219 8.56 -3.15 1.45
C ALA A 219 8.75 -3.58 -0.02
N GLU A 220 9.82 -4.31 -0.36
CA GLU A 220 10.02 -4.93 -1.68
C GLU A 220 9.25 -6.24 -1.80
N LEU A 221 7.91 -6.15 -1.91
CA LEU A 221 7.06 -7.35 -2.02
C LEU A 221 7.03 -7.95 -3.44
N GLY A 222 7.42 -7.17 -4.45
CA GLY A 222 7.45 -7.57 -5.86
C GLY A 222 6.22 -7.12 -6.64
N ILE A 223 6.14 -7.55 -7.91
CA ILE A 223 5.10 -7.14 -8.88
C ILE A 223 4.38 -8.34 -9.52
N ASP A 224 4.51 -9.53 -8.93
CA ASP A 224 3.93 -10.79 -9.42
C ASP A 224 2.64 -11.16 -8.70
N GLY A 225 2.01 -10.20 -8.01
CA GLY A 225 0.76 -10.35 -7.29
C GLY A 225 -0.47 -10.44 -8.19
N CYS A 226 -1.58 -10.80 -7.56
CA CYS A 226 -2.86 -10.96 -8.22
C CYS A 226 -3.52 -9.61 -8.49
N GLY A 227 -3.65 -9.20 -9.76
CA GLY A 227 -4.26 -7.91 -10.13
C GLY A 227 -5.75 -7.70 -9.77
N LEU A 228 -6.36 -8.61 -9.00
CA LEU A 228 -7.64 -8.40 -8.33
C LEU A 228 -7.37 -8.09 -6.85
N GLU A 229 -7.01 -6.85 -6.59
CA GLU A 229 -6.44 -6.44 -5.31
C GLU A 229 -7.49 -6.36 -4.20
N SER A 230 -7.23 -6.99 -3.05
CA SER A 230 -8.17 -7.06 -1.92
C SER A 230 -7.65 -6.31 -0.69
N GLN A 231 -7.35 -5.01 -0.87
CA GLN A 231 -6.71 -4.14 0.11
C GLN A 231 -7.42 -4.19 1.47
N LEU A 232 -8.75 -4.06 1.48
CA LEU A 232 -9.51 -3.98 2.73
C LEU A 232 -9.60 -5.35 3.43
N GLU A 233 -9.80 -6.45 2.70
CA GLU A 233 -9.85 -7.80 3.28
C GLU A 233 -8.47 -8.27 3.76
N ALA A 234 -7.39 -7.88 3.08
CA ALA A 234 -6.03 -8.19 3.51
C ALA A 234 -5.69 -7.52 4.85
N VAL A 235 -6.02 -6.23 5.01
CA VAL A 235 -5.91 -5.53 6.30
C VAL A 235 -6.79 -6.20 7.36
N TYR A 236 -8.03 -6.54 7.02
CA TYR A 236 -8.94 -7.23 7.93
C TYR A 236 -8.34 -8.54 8.45
N LYS A 237 -7.78 -9.36 7.56
CA LYS A 237 -7.10 -10.61 7.94
C LYS A 237 -5.87 -10.36 8.81
N ALA A 238 -5.05 -9.35 8.47
CA ALA A 238 -3.84 -9.01 9.21
C ALA A 238 -4.11 -8.70 10.69
N VAL A 239 -5.23 -8.02 10.99
CA VAL A 239 -5.57 -7.58 12.35
C VAL A 239 -6.53 -8.51 13.10
N THR A 240 -7.31 -9.34 12.40
CA THR A 240 -8.26 -10.27 13.02
C THR A 240 -7.70 -11.68 13.21
N ASP A 241 -6.87 -12.17 12.28
CA ASP A 241 -6.15 -13.43 12.43
C ASP A 241 -4.75 -13.17 13.00
N ARG A 242 -4.66 -13.23 14.33
CA ARG A 242 -3.41 -13.03 15.10
C ARG A 242 -2.54 -14.30 15.17
N SER A 243 -2.65 -15.24 14.22
CA SER A 243 -1.84 -16.47 14.19
C SER A 243 -0.73 -16.42 13.14
N GLY A 244 0.20 -17.39 13.21
CA GLY A 244 1.30 -17.51 12.26
C GLY A 244 2.17 -16.25 12.22
N ALA A 245 2.38 -15.70 11.02
CA ALA A 245 3.19 -14.50 10.80
C ALA A 245 2.65 -13.23 11.50
N ASN A 246 1.36 -13.22 11.87
CA ASN A 246 0.70 -12.09 12.53
C ASN A 246 0.74 -12.19 14.06
N SER A 247 1.25 -13.30 14.60
CA SER A 247 1.30 -13.56 16.02
C SER A 247 2.16 -12.53 16.75
N GLY A 248 1.54 -11.80 17.69
CA GLY A 248 2.22 -10.80 18.51
C GLY A 248 2.36 -9.42 17.86
N PHE A 249 1.83 -9.21 16.66
CA PHE A 249 1.91 -7.90 16.00
C PHE A 249 1.01 -6.85 16.67
N LEU A 250 -0.28 -7.13 16.83
CA LEU A 250 -1.23 -6.11 17.29
C LEU A 250 -1.26 -6.03 18.83
N ARG A 251 -0.88 -4.88 19.38
CA ARG A 251 -0.86 -4.59 20.82
C ARG A 251 -2.11 -3.83 21.21
N ASP A 252 -2.80 -4.22 22.28
CA ASP A 252 -4.11 -3.64 22.63
C ASP A 252 -4.02 -2.13 22.94
N ASN A 253 -2.94 -1.68 23.61
CA ASN A 253 -2.73 -0.28 24.02
C ASN A 253 -1.87 0.57 23.06
N ALA A 254 -1.57 0.07 21.86
CA ALA A 254 -0.82 0.82 20.84
C ALA A 254 -1.76 1.55 19.86
N TYR A 255 -1.31 2.68 19.30
CA TYR A 255 -1.94 3.26 18.11
C TYR A 255 -1.82 2.30 16.94
N LEU A 256 -2.86 2.17 16.12
CA LEU A 256 -2.81 1.42 14.87
C LEU A 256 -2.78 2.41 13.71
N ALA A 257 -1.70 2.38 12.92
CA ALA A 257 -1.58 3.14 11.69
C ALA A 257 -1.56 2.19 10.49
N ILE A 258 -2.45 2.39 9.53
CA ILE A 258 -2.56 1.58 8.32
C ILE A 258 -2.29 2.50 7.13
N PHE A 259 -1.31 2.16 6.31
CA PHE A 259 -0.97 2.85 5.08
C PHE A 259 -1.24 1.93 3.89
N ILE A 260 -2.18 2.32 3.03
CA ILE A 260 -2.54 1.60 1.82
C ILE A 260 -1.86 2.28 0.64
N ILE A 261 -1.14 1.51 -0.18
CA ILE A 261 -0.45 2.01 -1.36
C ILE A 261 -0.82 1.12 -2.53
N SER A 262 -1.59 1.66 -3.47
CA SER A 262 -2.16 0.90 -4.60
C SER A 262 -2.55 1.84 -5.74
N ASP A 263 -2.44 1.37 -6.98
CA ASP A 263 -2.94 2.08 -8.15
C ASP A 263 -4.30 1.54 -8.64
N GLU A 264 -4.92 0.64 -7.86
CA GLU A 264 -6.24 0.05 -8.10
C GLU A 264 -7.22 0.29 -6.94
N ASP A 265 -8.53 0.10 -7.20
CA ASP A 265 -9.58 0.15 -6.17
C ASP A 265 -9.72 -1.20 -5.44
N ASP A 266 -10.41 -1.20 -4.29
CA ASP A 266 -10.65 -2.41 -3.51
C ASP A 266 -11.56 -3.42 -4.21
N CYS A 267 -11.03 -4.61 -4.45
CA CYS A 267 -11.72 -5.76 -5.02
C CYS A 267 -11.92 -6.89 -4.00
N SER A 268 -12.15 -6.57 -2.71
CA SER A 268 -12.37 -7.57 -1.66
C SER A 268 -13.61 -8.44 -1.91
N VAL A 269 -13.44 -9.57 -2.61
CA VAL A 269 -14.52 -10.43 -3.09
C VAL A 269 -15.20 -11.21 -1.96
N LYS A 270 -16.53 -11.21 -1.96
CA LYS A 270 -17.38 -12.02 -1.06
C LYS A 270 -17.87 -13.30 -1.74
N ASN A 271 -18.22 -13.22 -3.02
CA ASN A 271 -18.75 -14.34 -3.79
C ASN A 271 -17.70 -14.82 -4.81
N THR A 272 -17.11 -16.00 -4.57
CA THR A 272 -16.02 -16.53 -5.42
C THR A 272 -16.42 -16.82 -6.86
N GLU A 273 -17.72 -16.89 -7.17
CA GLU A 273 -18.20 -16.95 -8.56
C GLU A 273 -17.74 -15.73 -9.38
N PHE A 274 -17.42 -14.62 -8.70
CA PHE A 274 -16.77 -13.45 -9.29
C PHE A 274 -15.49 -13.81 -10.05
N TYR A 275 -14.75 -14.84 -9.63
CA TYR A 275 -13.51 -15.26 -10.26
C TYR A 275 -13.72 -16.25 -11.41
N ASN A 276 -14.97 -16.58 -11.77
CA ASN A 276 -15.23 -17.49 -12.88
C ASN A 276 -14.67 -16.90 -14.18
N PRO A 277 -13.66 -17.56 -14.82
CA PRO A 277 -13.00 -17.04 -16.01
C PRO A 277 -13.86 -17.23 -17.27
N ILE A 278 -14.94 -18.00 -17.18
CA ILE A 278 -15.85 -18.23 -18.29
C ILE A 278 -16.77 -17.02 -18.42
N GLY A 279 -16.54 -16.24 -19.47
CA GLY A 279 -17.43 -15.14 -19.81
C GLY A 279 -16.87 -14.29 -20.95
N ASP A 280 -17.78 -13.71 -21.71
CA ASP A 280 -17.53 -12.68 -22.69
C ASP A 280 -18.32 -11.40 -22.31
N ILE A 281 -18.27 -10.39 -23.18
CA ILE A 281 -18.94 -9.10 -22.94
C ILE A 281 -20.46 -9.21 -22.67
N ASN A 282 -21.11 -10.27 -23.15
CA ASN A 282 -22.56 -10.50 -23.01
C ASN A 282 -22.91 -11.43 -21.85
N SER A 283 -21.92 -12.07 -21.23
CA SER A 283 -22.10 -12.99 -20.13
C SER A 283 -22.48 -12.25 -18.84
N THR A 284 -23.15 -12.89 -17.89
CA THR A 284 -23.60 -12.23 -16.64
C THR A 284 -22.48 -11.48 -15.92
N LEU A 285 -21.30 -12.07 -15.85
CA LEU A 285 -20.12 -11.48 -15.18
C LEU A 285 -19.19 -10.69 -16.11
N GLY A 286 -19.44 -10.68 -17.42
CA GLY A 286 -18.48 -10.11 -18.37
C GLY A 286 -17.24 -10.99 -18.53
N LYS A 287 -16.15 -10.42 -19.06
CA LYS A 287 -14.80 -11.01 -19.03
C LYS A 287 -14.23 -10.91 -17.60
N LEU A 288 -13.37 -11.86 -17.21
CA LEU A 288 -12.64 -11.76 -15.95
C LEU A 288 -11.49 -10.75 -16.12
N ASP A 289 -11.70 -9.56 -15.58
CA ASP A 289 -10.74 -8.45 -15.51
C ASP A 289 -11.09 -7.51 -14.33
N ASN A 290 -10.24 -6.51 -14.09
CA ASN A 290 -10.37 -5.56 -12.98
C ASN A 290 -11.67 -4.74 -13.06
N PHE A 291 -12.27 -4.58 -14.24
CA PHE A 291 -13.53 -3.84 -14.37
C PHE A 291 -14.67 -4.53 -13.62
N ARG A 292 -14.62 -5.85 -13.40
CA ARG A 292 -15.59 -6.54 -12.52
C ARG A 292 -15.60 -5.94 -11.11
N CYS A 293 -14.45 -5.52 -10.59
CA CYS A 293 -14.34 -4.92 -9.25
C CYS A 293 -15.20 -3.66 -9.17
N THR A 294 -15.10 -2.79 -10.18
CA THR A 294 -15.96 -1.62 -10.32
C THR A 294 -17.42 -2.00 -10.54
N GLU A 295 -17.71 -2.86 -11.52
CA GLU A 295 -19.10 -3.17 -11.91
C GLU A 295 -19.92 -3.74 -10.75
N PHE A 296 -19.33 -4.66 -9.99
CA PHE A 296 -20.01 -5.36 -8.90
C PHE A 296 -19.78 -4.70 -7.53
N GLY A 297 -18.73 -3.89 -7.37
CA GLY A 297 -18.36 -3.23 -6.13
C GLY A 297 -18.82 -1.78 -5.99
N VAL A 298 -19.18 -1.12 -7.10
CA VAL A 298 -19.53 0.30 -7.17
C VAL A 298 -20.88 0.49 -7.87
N LYS A 299 -21.65 1.46 -7.39
CA LYS A 299 -22.93 1.88 -7.95
C LYS A 299 -22.90 3.37 -8.24
N CYS A 300 -23.31 3.73 -9.45
CA CYS A 300 -23.45 5.11 -9.92
C CYS A 300 -24.92 5.40 -10.27
N ASP A 301 -25.22 6.63 -10.64
CA ASP A 301 -26.55 7.02 -11.14
C ASP A 301 -26.91 6.25 -12.44
N GLU A 302 -25.95 6.12 -13.34
CA GLU A 302 -26.10 5.35 -14.57
C GLU A 302 -25.91 3.85 -14.34
N SER A 303 -26.65 3.04 -15.10
CA SER A 303 -26.43 1.59 -15.14
C SER A 303 -25.19 1.25 -15.96
N TRP A 304 -24.33 0.38 -15.43
CA TRP A 304 -23.14 -0.13 -16.13
C TRP A 304 -23.48 -0.67 -17.52
N GLN A 305 -22.74 -0.21 -18.52
CA GLN A 305 -22.80 -0.67 -19.90
C GLN A 305 -21.44 -1.20 -20.34
N ARG A 306 -21.39 -2.48 -20.72
CA ARG A 306 -20.16 -3.07 -21.25
C ARG A 306 -19.95 -2.76 -22.73
N VAL A 307 -21.03 -2.68 -23.50
CA VAL A 307 -20.99 -2.30 -24.92
C VAL A 307 -21.22 -0.79 -25.02
N MET A 308 -20.14 -0.03 -25.23
CA MET A 308 -20.19 1.43 -25.23
C MET A 308 -20.31 2.00 -26.65
N PRO A 309 -21.37 2.75 -26.98
CA PRO A 309 -21.57 3.28 -28.33
C PRO A 309 -20.48 4.24 -28.82
N ALA A 310 -19.86 4.98 -27.89
CA ALA A 310 -18.86 6.02 -28.18
C ALA A 310 -17.42 5.61 -27.78
N GLY A 311 -17.20 4.35 -27.39
CA GLY A 311 -15.90 3.85 -26.93
C GLY A 311 -15.46 4.34 -25.55
N SER A 312 -16.24 5.20 -24.90
CA SER A 312 -16.07 5.61 -23.51
C SER A 312 -17.41 6.12 -22.95
N MET A 313 -17.58 6.03 -21.63
CA MET A 313 -18.74 6.55 -20.89
C MET A 313 -18.30 7.12 -19.54
N THR A 314 -18.93 8.23 -19.13
CA THR A 314 -18.77 8.82 -17.79
C THR A 314 -19.98 8.46 -16.93
N TYR A 315 -19.69 8.07 -15.69
CA TYR A 315 -20.65 7.70 -14.66
C TYR A 315 -20.52 8.66 -13.48
N HIS A 316 -21.64 9.04 -12.88
CA HIS A 316 -21.70 10.09 -11.86
C HIS A 316 -22.25 9.58 -10.53
N ASN A 317 -21.89 10.28 -9.45
CA ASN A 317 -22.36 10.00 -8.08
C ASN A 317 -22.10 8.54 -7.69
N CYS A 318 -20.89 8.06 -8.00
CA CYS A 318 -20.53 6.69 -7.72
C CYS A 318 -20.22 6.51 -6.23
N ALA A 319 -20.57 5.36 -5.69
CA ALA A 319 -20.29 5.02 -4.31
C ALA A 319 -20.09 3.51 -4.17
N PRO A 320 -19.45 3.05 -3.09
CA PRO A 320 -19.42 1.63 -2.77
C PRO A 320 -20.84 1.06 -2.77
N ARG A 321 -21.03 -0.04 -3.51
CA ARG A 321 -22.33 -0.69 -3.62
C ARG A 321 -22.80 -1.18 -2.25
N GLU A 322 -24.09 -0.97 -1.98
CA GLU A 322 -24.72 -1.26 -0.70
C GLU A 322 -24.68 -2.77 -0.36
N SER A 323 -24.68 -3.10 0.93
CA SER A 323 -24.52 -4.47 1.41
C SER A 323 -25.71 -5.39 1.07
N ASP A 324 -26.90 -4.81 0.88
CA ASP A 324 -28.15 -5.48 0.55
C ASP A 324 -28.48 -5.52 -0.95
N ASP A 325 -27.66 -4.88 -1.82
CA ASP A 325 -27.82 -4.98 -3.26
C ASP A 325 -27.48 -6.40 -3.73
N PRO A 326 -28.40 -7.12 -4.40
CA PRO A 326 -28.16 -8.49 -4.86
C PRO A 326 -27.06 -8.62 -5.92
N ARG A 327 -26.63 -7.51 -6.54
CA ARG A 327 -25.47 -7.47 -7.45
C ARG A 327 -24.14 -7.28 -6.72
N ASN A 328 -24.14 -7.03 -5.42
CA ASN A 328 -22.90 -6.83 -4.67
C ASN A 328 -22.15 -8.13 -4.44
N MET A 329 -21.13 -8.36 -5.27
CA MET A 329 -20.25 -9.53 -5.17
C MET A 329 -19.04 -9.29 -4.26
N LEU A 330 -18.81 -8.05 -3.82
CA LEU A 330 -17.74 -7.69 -2.89
C LEU A 330 -18.24 -7.68 -1.44
N GLN A 331 -17.29 -7.69 -0.51
CA GLN A 331 -17.55 -7.40 0.89
C GLN A 331 -17.98 -5.94 1.01
N PRO A 332 -18.97 -5.61 1.85
CA PRO A 332 -19.38 -4.23 2.04
C PRO A 332 -18.36 -3.47 2.90
N VAL A 333 -18.12 -2.19 2.59
CA VAL A 333 -17.07 -1.39 3.24
C VAL A 333 -17.35 -1.19 4.75
N ASP A 334 -18.61 -1.19 5.15
CA ASP A 334 -19.04 -1.09 6.56
C ASP A 334 -18.51 -2.24 7.43
N ARG A 335 -18.28 -3.43 6.86
CA ARG A 335 -17.59 -4.57 7.51
C ARG A 335 -16.24 -4.13 8.09
N TYR A 336 -15.44 -3.42 7.30
CA TYR A 336 -14.07 -3.04 7.65
C TYR A 336 -14.05 -1.88 8.64
N THR A 337 -14.85 -0.86 8.40
CA THR A 337 -14.94 0.28 9.32
C THR A 337 -15.54 -0.13 10.67
N THR A 338 -16.51 -1.05 10.69
CA THR A 338 -17.05 -1.62 11.94
C THR A 338 -16.00 -2.43 12.68
N MET A 339 -15.24 -3.29 11.98
CA MET A 339 -14.16 -4.06 12.58
C MET A 339 -13.12 -3.14 13.23
N LEU A 340 -12.65 -2.11 12.53
CA LEU A 340 -11.66 -1.17 13.07
C LEU A 340 -12.18 -0.48 14.34
N ARG A 341 -13.44 -0.01 14.33
CA ARG A 341 -14.08 0.62 15.50
C ARG A 341 -14.28 -0.33 16.69
N GLN A 342 -14.36 -1.64 16.44
CA GLN A 342 -14.40 -2.66 17.49
C GLN A 342 -13.02 -3.02 18.00
N LEU A 343 -11.99 -2.86 17.17
CA LEU A 343 -10.61 -3.20 17.48
C LEU A 343 -9.98 -2.22 18.46
N LYS A 344 -10.16 -0.92 18.21
CA LYS A 344 -9.60 0.19 19.01
C LYS A 344 -10.54 1.39 18.98
N ASP A 345 -10.39 2.28 19.96
CA ASP A 345 -11.04 3.59 19.92
C ASP A 345 -10.62 4.36 18.67
N ALA A 346 -11.55 5.14 18.11
CA ALA A 346 -11.32 5.82 16.82
C ALA A 346 -10.14 6.81 16.85
N ASN A 347 -9.83 7.39 18.01
CA ASN A 347 -8.68 8.28 18.19
C ASN A 347 -7.34 7.53 18.28
N MET A 348 -7.35 6.19 18.29
CA MET A 348 -6.17 5.34 18.27
C MET A 348 -5.91 4.72 16.89
N ILE A 349 -6.71 5.06 15.89
CA ILE A 349 -6.60 4.50 14.53
C ILE A 349 -6.30 5.63 13.55
N LEU A 350 -5.26 5.43 12.75
CA LEU A 350 -4.92 6.27 11.60
C LEU A 350 -4.97 5.41 10.34
N VAL A 351 -5.65 5.88 9.31
CA VAL A 351 -5.63 5.27 7.98
C VAL A 351 -5.15 6.33 7.00
N GLY A 352 -4.08 6.04 6.28
CA GLY A 352 -3.59 6.84 5.17
C GLY A 352 -3.59 6.00 3.89
N ALA A 353 -3.83 6.64 2.75
CA ALA A 353 -3.82 5.98 1.45
C ALA A 353 -3.08 6.80 0.40
N ILE A 354 -2.26 6.14 -0.41
CA ILE A 354 -1.67 6.67 -1.64
C ILE A 354 -2.33 5.88 -2.77
N ILE A 355 -3.38 6.47 -3.35
CA ILE A 355 -4.32 5.85 -4.29
C ILE A 355 -4.74 6.84 -5.37
N GLY A 356 -5.38 6.36 -6.44
CA GLY A 356 -5.95 7.22 -7.47
C GLY A 356 -7.12 8.05 -6.92
N PRO A 357 -7.10 9.39 -7.05
CA PRO A 357 -8.12 10.26 -6.46
C PRO A 357 -9.49 10.05 -7.09
N TYR A 358 -10.54 10.08 -6.26
CA TYR A 358 -11.91 9.90 -6.68
C TYR A 358 -12.74 11.19 -6.54
N GLY A 359 -13.06 11.80 -7.68
CA GLY A 359 -13.81 13.07 -7.75
C GLY A 359 -15.33 12.93 -7.88
N ASN A 360 -15.94 11.89 -7.30
CA ASN A 360 -17.38 11.57 -7.43
C ASN A 360 -17.86 11.17 -8.85
N GLN A 361 -16.94 10.89 -9.78
CA GLN A 361 -17.23 10.47 -11.15
C GLN A 361 -16.20 9.44 -11.63
N LEU A 362 -16.63 8.54 -12.52
CA LEU A 362 -15.78 7.52 -13.13
C LEU A 362 -15.88 7.62 -14.64
N THR A 363 -14.78 7.42 -15.35
CA THR A 363 -14.79 7.29 -16.80
C THR A 363 -14.33 5.88 -17.15
N ILE A 364 -15.15 5.18 -17.94
CA ILE A 364 -14.84 3.84 -18.41
C ILE A 364 -14.60 3.93 -19.91
N GLY A 365 -13.42 3.55 -20.36
CA GLY A 365 -13.05 3.40 -21.76
C GLY A 365 -13.13 1.94 -22.22
N LEU A 366 -12.41 1.66 -23.32
CA LEU A 366 -12.25 0.30 -23.85
C LEU A 366 -10.78 -0.10 -23.89
N ASP A 367 -10.48 -1.37 -23.58
CA ASP A 367 -9.17 -1.97 -23.78
C ASP A 367 -8.89 -2.28 -25.27
N GLY A 368 -7.68 -2.74 -25.58
CA GLY A 368 -7.27 -3.11 -26.95
C GLY A 368 -8.06 -4.26 -27.57
N THR A 369 -8.94 -4.92 -26.80
CA THR A 369 -9.84 -5.99 -27.21
C THR A 369 -11.32 -5.60 -27.20
N ASN A 370 -11.63 -4.29 -27.04
CA ASN A 370 -12.97 -3.72 -26.92
C ASN A 370 -13.77 -4.19 -25.69
N TYR A 371 -13.09 -4.49 -24.58
CA TYR A 371 -13.73 -4.71 -23.28
C TYR A 371 -13.67 -3.45 -22.41
N PRO A 372 -14.64 -3.22 -21.52
CA PRO A 372 -14.60 -2.09 -20.59
C PRO A 372 -13.30 -2.06 -19.78
N LYS A 373 -12.72 -0.87 -19.67
CA LYS A 373 -11.57 -0.63 -18.80
C LYS A 373 -11.75 0.70 -18.08
N MET A 374 -11.42 0.75 -16.80
CA MET A 374 -11.37 1.99 -16.05
C MET A 374 -10.32 2.93 -16.67
N ASP A 375 -10.69 4.20 -16.86
CA ASP A 375 -9.72 5.24 -17.20
C ASP A 375 -9.07 5.76 -15.91
N PRO A 376 -7.74 5.95 -15.88
CA PRO A 376 -7.06 6.38 -14.68
C PRO A 376 -7.48 7.80 -14.28
N SER A 377 -7.63 8.01 -12.97
CA SER A 377 -7.92 9.33 -12.38
C SER A 377 -6.71 10.26 -12.37
N CYS A 378 -5.51 9.68 -12.33
CA CYS A 378 -4.26 10.42 -12.42
C CYS A 378 -3.17 9.59 -13.08
N GLY A 379 -2.15 10.26 -13.64
CA GLY A 379 -1.14 9.58 -14.46
C GLY A 379 -1.64 9.39 -15.90
N VAL A 380 -0.97 8.53 -16.66
CA VAL A 380 -1.34 8.23 -18.05
C VAL A 380 -1.30 6.71 -18.25
N ALA A 381 -2.31 6.18 -18.93
CA ALA A 381 -2.35 4.75 -19.24
C ALA A 381 -1.07 4.32 -20.01
N PRO A 382 -0.51 3.13 -19.71
CA PRO A 382 -1.02 2.12 -18.80
C PRO A 382 -0.61 2.29 -17.31
N ASN A 383 0.20 3.29 -16.97
CA ASN A 383 0.79 3.49 -15.64
C ASN A 383 0.03 4.60 -14.86
N GLY A 384 -1.29 4.59 -14.94
CA GLY A 384 -2.12 5.57 -14.27
C GLY A 384 -2.92 4.88 -13.17
N ALA A 385 -3.16 5.57 -12.06
CA ALA A 385 -3.93 5.02 -10.96
C ALA A 385 -5.43 5.13 -11.23
N ASP A 386 -6.13 4.01 -11.10
CA ASP A 386 -7.58 3.94 -11.17
C ASP A 386 -8.19 4.67 -9.96
N PRO A 387 -9.37 5.32 -10.12
CA PRO A 387 -10.05 5.97 -9.01
C PRO A 387 -10.46 4.95 -7.93
N ALA A 388 -10.04 5.17 -6.68
CA ALA A 388 -10.26 4.23 -5.57
C ALA A 388 -11.53 4.54 -4.76
N VAL A 389 -12.70 4.28 -5.35
CA VAL A 389 -14.04 4.61 -4.81
C VAL A 389 -14.33 3.94 -3.47
N ARG A 390 -13.78 2.75 -3.23
CA ARG A 390 -14.09 1.93 -2.06
C ARG A 390 -13.12 2.17 -0.89
N ILE A 391 -12.07 2.95 -1.12
CA ILE A 391 -11.04 3.27 -0.14
C ILE A 391 -11.17 4.74 0.34
N GLU A 392 -11.56 5.68 -0.54
CA GLU A 392 -11.68 7.12 -0.24
C GLU A 392 -12.84 7.50 0.72
#